data_AF-A0A5D9DDC9-F1
#
_entry.id   AF-A0A5D9DDC9-F1
#
_cell.length_a   1.000
_cell.length_b   1.000
_cell.length_c   1.000
_cell.angle_alpha   90.00
_cell.angle_beta   90.00
_cell.angle_gamma   90.00
#
_symmetry.space_group_name_H-M   'P 1'
#
loop_
_entity.id
_entity.type
_entity.pdbx_description
1 polymer ?
#
loop_
_entity_poly.entity_id
_entity_poly.type
_entity_poly.pdbx_seq_one_letter_code
_entity_poly.pdbx_strand_id
1 'polypeptide(L)'
;MTEGEARALAIQETDYCYVLARAWEDQEKHGICLERIYTKGRCEEIRMAWWKNGQFQTRPADIDVVNWVRLFENAVSEGVFTADERLGMLQALVR
;
A
#
# COMPACT_ATOMS: atom_id res chain seq x y z
N MET A 1 -11.20 0.41 11.79
CA MET A 1 -10.70 -0.96 12.02
C MET A 1 -10.00 -1.03 13.37
N THR A 2 -10.16 -2.12 14.11
CA THR A 2 -9.38 -2.42 15.33
C THR A 2 -8.11 -3.22 14.99
N GLU A 3 -7.16 -3.30 15.90
CA GLU A 3 -5.95 -4.11 15.68
C GLU A 3 -6.27 -5.60 15.46
N GLY A 4 -7.25 -6.14 16.19
CA GLY A 4 -7.67 -7.54 16.04
C GLY A 4 -8.26 -7.82 14.66
N GLU A 5 -9.07 -6.89 14.14
CA GLU A 5 -9.59 -6.95 12.76
C GLU A 5 -8.46 -6.85 11.73
N ALA A 6 -7.54 -5.89 11.91
CA ALA A 6 -6.39 -5.71 11.03
C ALA A 6 -5.53 -6.96 10.95
N ARG A 7 -5.24 -7.58 12.10
CA ARG A 7 -4.48 -8.84 12.17
C ARG A 7 -5.17 -9.98 11.44
N ALA A 8 -6.50 -10.08 11.55
CA ALA A 8 -7.27 -11.14 10.88
C ALA A 8 -7.29 -10.97 9.35
N LEU A 9 -7.22 -9.73 8.85
CA LEU A 9 -7.24 -9.41 7.42
C LEU A 9 -5.85 -9.30 6.79
N ALA A 10 -4.78 -9.30 7.59
CA ALA A 10 -3.43 -9.03 7.13
C ALA A 10 -2.94 -10.08 6.12
N ILE A 11 -2.47 -9.64 4.96
CA ILE A 11 -1.74 -10.48 3.99
C ILE A 11 -0.28 -10.68 4.41
N GLN A 12 0.24 -9.79 5.24
CA GLN A 12 1.58 -9.89 5.83
C GLN A 12 1.64 -9.14 7.17
N GLU A 13 2.32 -9.74 8.14
CA GLU A 13 2.64 -9.09 9.42
C GLU A 13 4.12 -8.70 9.45
N THR A 14 4.40 -7.51 9.98
CA THR A 14 5.76 -7.05 10.32
C THR A 14 5.81 -6.69 11.80
N ASP A 15 6.98 -6.30 12.31
CA ASP A 15 7.11 -5.84 13.70
C ASP A 15 6.27 -4.59 13.98
N TYR A 16 6.02 -3.75 12.96
CA TYR A 16 5.43 -2.42 13.12
C TYR A 16 3.98 -2.31 12.60
N CYS A 17 3.59 -3.13 11.63
CA CYS A 17 2.28 -3.01 10.99
C CYS A 17 1.75 -4.33 10.43
N TYR A 18 0.44 -4.34 10.22
CA TYR A 18 -0.29 -5.32 9.41
C TYR A 18 -0.47 -4.77 8.00
N VAL A 19 -0.01 -5.48 6.98
CA VAL A 19 -0.24 -5.11 5.58
C VAL A 19 -1.57 -5.71 5.16
N LEU A 20 -2.51 -4.86 4.74
CA LEU A 20 -3.89 -5.24 4.42
C LEU A 20 -4.09 -5.43 2.92
N ALA A 21 -3.45 -4.58 2.10
CA ALA A 21 -3.43 -4.69 0.65
C ALA A 21 -2.10 -4.13 0.12
N ARG A 22 -1.67 -4.60 -1.04
CA ARG A 22 -0.41 -4.18 -1.66
C ARG A 22 -0.45 -4.29 -3.18
N ALA A 23 0.01 -3.25 -3.86
CA ALA A 23 0.34 -3.29 -5.28
C ALA A 23 1.84 -3.13 -5.49
N TRP A 24 2.43 -3.97 -6.34
CA TRP A 24 3.86 -3.95 -6.65
C TRP A 24 4.16 -3.24 -7.97
N GLU A 25 5.33 -2.63 -7.99
CA GLU A 25 6.09 -2.27 -9.17
C GLU A 25 7.19 -3.34 -9.35
N ASP A 26 7.36 -3.84 -10.58
CA ASP A 26 8.28 -4.93 -10.96
C ASP A 26 7.96 -6.34 -10.40
N GLN A 27 8.56 -6.75 -9.27
CA GLN A 27 8.54 -8.13 -8.77
C GLN A 27 8.05 -8.23 -7.32
N GLU A 28 7.29 -9.30 -7.06
CA GLU A 28 6.82 -9.62 -5.72
C GLU A 28 8.02 -9.85 -4.78
N LYS A 29 8.07 -9.12 -3.65
CA LYS A 29 9.14 -9.15 -2.64
C LYS A 29 10.49 -8.54 -3.06
N HIS A 30 10.59 -7.98 -4.26
CA HIS A 30 11.80 -7.29 -4.73
C HIS A 30 11.40 -6.10 -5.60
N GLY A 31 10.97 -5.02 -4.96
CA GLY A 31 10.43 -3.87 -5.68
C GLY A 31 9.86 -2.80 -4.77
N ILE A 32 9.29 -1.77 -5.41
CA ILE A 32 8.53 -0.72 -4.74
C ILE A 32 7.07 -1.15 -4.70
N CYS A 33 6.36 -0.79 -3.64
CA CYS A 33 4.95 -1.05 -3.54
C CYS A 33 4.21 0.11 -2.90
N LEU A 34 2.91 0.18 -3.21
CA LEU A 34 1.94 0.98 -2.48
C LEU A 34 1.12 0.03 -1.62
N GLU A 35 1.11 0.27 -0.32
CA GLU A 35 0.49 -0.60 0.67
C GLU A 35 -0.60 0.14 1.42
N ARG A 36 -1.72 -0.54 1.66
CA ARG A 36 -2.59 -0.19 2.79
C ARG A 36 -2.11 -0.99 3.99
N ILE A 37 -1.80 -0.29 5.07
CA ILE A 37 -1.34 -0.89 6.31
C ILE A 37 -2.20 -0.44 7.49
N TYR A 38 -2.17 -1.22 8.57
CA TYR A 38 -2.56 -0.78 9.89
C TYR A 38 -1.32 -0.77 10.80
N THR A 39 -0.93 0.38 11.31
CA THR A 39 0.17 0.50 12.28
C THR A 39 -0.29 -0.05 13.63
N LYS A 40 0.46 -0.99 14.23
CA LYS A 40 0.04 -1.69 15.47
C LYS A 40 -0.25 -0.68 16.59
N GLY A 41 -1.38 -0.82 17.27
CA GLY A 41 -1.87 0.12 18.29
C GLY A 41 -2.26 1.52 17.79
N ARG A 42 -2.32 1.74 16.46
CA ARG A 42 -2.57 3.06 15.86
C ARG A 42 -3.74 3.04 14.87
N CYS A 43 -3.47 3.23 13.57
CA CYS A 43 -4.49 3.51 12.56
C CYS A 43 -4.14 2.90 11.21
N GLU A 44 -5.07 3.02 10.26
CA GLU A 44 -4.81 2.70 8.85
C GLU A 44 -4.02 3.83 8.17
N GLU A 45 -3.11 3.44 7.28
CA GLU A 45 -2.26 4.33 6.49
C GLU A 45 -2.09 3.78 5.08
N ILE A 46 -1.89 4.66 4.09
CA ILE A 46 -1.39 4.29 2.76
C ILE A 46 0.08 4.69 2.70
N ARG A 47 0.96 3.72 2.43
CA ARG A 47 2.41 3.89 2.49
C ARG A 47 3.06 3.42 1.20
N MET A 48 3.99 4.23 0.69
CA MET A 48 4.96 3.77 -0.31
C MET A 48 6.11 3.06 0.41
N ALA A 49 6.35 1.81 0.06
CA ALA A 49 7.36 0.98 0.70
C ALA A 49 8.32 0.40 -0.33
N TRP A 50 9.57 0.21 0.06
CA TRP A 50 10.55 -0.53 -0.73
C TRP A 50 10.88 -1.84 -0.02
N TRP A 51 10.78 -2.93 -0.76
CA TRP A 51 11.15 -4.25 -0.28
C TRP A 51 12.26 -4.82 -1.14
N LYS A 52 13.26 -5.38 -0.47
CA LYS A 52 14.37 -6.07 -1.11
C LYS A 52 14.50 -7.44 -0.46
N ASN A 53 14.38 -8.50 -1.27
CA ASN A 53 14.50 -9.88 -0.81
C ASN A 53 13.55 -10.21 0.35
N GLY A 54 12.30 -9.73 0.25
CA GLY A 54 11.28 -9.95 1.29
C GLY A 54 11.48 -9.16 2.58
N GLN A 55 12.44 -8.23 2.63
CA GLN A 55 12.67 -7.35 3.77
C GLN A 55 12.35 -5.91 3.42
N PHE A 56 11.59 -5.25 4.29
CA PHE A 56 11.36 -3.81 4.20
C PHE A 56 12.68 -3.06 4.36
N GLN A 57 12.83 -1.98 3.60
CA GLN A 57 14.05 -1.17 3.59
C GLN A 57 13.71 0.28 3.92
N THR A 58 14.41 0.84 4.92
CA THR A 58 14.22 2.23 5.35
C THR A 58 14.95 3.20 4.43
N ARG A 59 14.47 3.36 3.19
CA ARG A 59 14.85 4.44 2.28
C ARG A 59 13.65 4.94 1.48
N PRO A 60 13.73 6.15 0.89
CA PRO A 60 12.76 6.58 -0.11
C PRO A 60 12.62 5.52 -1.22
N ALA A 61 11.38 5.25 -1.57
CA ALA A 61 11.05 4.41 -2.72
C ALA A 61 11.09 5.30 -3.97
N ASP A 62 12.27 5.39 -4.58
CA ASP A 62 12.44 6.14 -5.83
C ASP A 62 11.90 5.32 -7.00
N ILE A 63 10.86 5.83 -7.63
CA ILE A 63 10.16 5.20 -8.74
C ILE A 63 10.19 6.16 -9.93
N ASP A 64 10.45 5.63 -11.12
CA ASP A 64 10.45 6.44 -12.33
C ASP A 64 9.02 6.83 -12.75
N VAL A 65 8.92 7.85 -13.60
CA VAL A 65 7.64 8.44 -14.00
C VAL A 65 6.73 7.45 -14.74
N VAL A 66 7.30 6.53 -15.53
CA VAL A 66 6.52 5.56 -16.31
C VAL A 66 5.89 4.54 -15.36
N ASN A 67 6.68 4.04 -14.43
CA ASN A 67 6.24 3.07 -13.44
C ASN A 67 5.35 3.69 -12.35
N TRP A 68 5.44 5.00 -12.13
CA TRP A 68 4.55 5.73 -11.23
C TRP A 68 3.08 5.52 -11.57
N VAL A 69 2.68 5.77 -12.82
CA VAL A 69 1.27 5.63 -13.24
C VAL A 69 0.80 4.19 -13.10
N ARG A 70 1.63 3.24 -13.56
CA ARG A 70 1.33 1.81 -13.50
C ARG A 70 1.13 1.32 -12.06
N LEU A 71 1.95 1.79 -11.11
CA LEU A 71 1.80 1.43 -9.70
C LEU A 71 0.44 1.89 -9.13
N PHE A 72 -0.02 3.08 -9.48
CA PHE A 72 -1.31 3.59 -9.02
C PHE A 72 -2.49 2.86 -9.69
N GLU A 73 -2.39 2.53 -10.98
CA GLU A 73 -3.38 1.69 -11.67
C GLU A 73 -3.52 0.34 -10.95
N ASN A 74 -2.40 -0.31 -10.64
CA ASN A 74 -2.37 -1.56 -9.88
C ASN A 74 -2.94 -1.36 -8.47
N ALA A 75 -2.60 -0.27 -7.77
CA ALA A 75 -3.12 0.00 -6.43
C ALA A 75 -4.64 0.14 -6.39
N VAL A 76 -5.25 0.70 -7.45
CA VAL A 76 -6.70 0.78 -7.60
C VAL A 76 -7.31 -0.60 -7.81
N SER A 77 -6.70 -1.45 -8.64
CA SER A 77 -7.21 -2.81 -8.91
C SER A 77 -7.02 -3.77 -7.74
N GLU A 78 -5.90 -3.68 -7.03
CA GLU A 78 -5.53 -4.55 -5.90
C GLU A 78 -6.17 -4.10 -4.56
N GLY A 79 -7.06 -3.11 -4.59
CA GLY A 79 -7.83 -2.70 -3.41
C GLY A 79 -7.01 -1.99 -2.32
N VAL A 80 -5.87 -1.37 -2.69
CA VAL A 80 -5.14 -0.47 -1.77
C VAL A 80 -6.03 0.71 -1.37
N PHE A 81 -6.82 1.23 -2.30
CA PHE A 81 -7.79 2.29 -2.06
C PHE A 81 -9.21 1.74 -1.83
N THR A 82 -9.89 2.27 -0.82
CA THR A 82 -11.30 1.92 -0.55
C THR A 82 -12.24 2.53 -1.60
N ALA A 83 -13.50 2.09 -1.60
CA ALA A 83 -14.52 2.66 -2.48
C ALA A 83 -14.69 4.17 -2.27
N ASP A 84 -14.72 4.62 -1.01
CA ASP A 84 -14.90 6.03 -0.66
C ASP A 84 -13.71 6.89 -1.09
N GLU A 85 -12.49 6.39 -0.92
CA GLU A 85 -11.27 7.09 -1.37
C GLU A 85 -11.23 7.22 -2.89
N ARG A 86 -11.59 6.15 -3.62
CA ARG A 86 -11.69 6.20 -5.09
C ARG A 86 -12.73 7.21 -5.54
N LEU A 87 -13.89 7.26 -4.89
CA LEU A 87 -14.90 8.26 -5.17
C LEU A 87 -14.37 9.68 -4.91
N GLY A 88 -13.68 9.90 -3.78
CA GLY A 88 -13.05 11.19 -3.46
C GLY A 88 -12.02 11.62 -4.51
N MET A 89 -11.20 10.69 -5.00
CA MET A 89 -10.24 10.95 -6.09
C MET A 89 -10.95 11.36 -7.38
N LEU A 90 -12.01 10.64 -7.78
CA LEU A 90 -12.81 10.99 -8.98
C LEU A 90 -13.47 12.36 -8.84
N GLN A 91 -14.02 12.67 -7.66
CA GLN A 91 -14.63 13.97 -7.38
C GLN A 91 -13.60 15.11 -7.49
N ALA A 92 -12.35 14.88 -7.10
CA ALA A 92 -11.30 15.90 -7.21
C ALA A 92 -10.96 16.26 -8.67
N LEU A 93 -11.21 15.37 -9.64
CA LEU A 93 -10.96 15.61 -11.07
C LEU A 93 -12.04 16.45 -11.76
N VAL A 94 -13.23 16.53 -11.18
CA VAL A 94 -14.38 17.25 -11.75
C VAL A 94 -14.67 18.58 -11.04
N ARG A 95 -13.73 19.04 -10.19
CA ARG A 95 -13.80 20.32 -9.47
C ARG A 95 -13.34 21.49 -10.31
#